data_AF-A0A2N6C630-F1
#
_entry.id   AF-A0A2N6C630-F1
#
_cell.length_a   1.000
_cell.length_b   1.000
_cell.length_c   1.000
_cell.angle_alpha   90.00
_cell.angle_beta   90.00
_cell.angle_gamma   90.00
#
_symmetry.space_group_name_H-M   'P 1'
#
loop_
_entity.id
_entity.type
_entity.pdbx_description
1 polymer ?
#
loop_
_entity_poly.entity_id
_entity_poly.type
_entity_poly.pdbx_seq_one_letter_code
_entity_poly.pdbx_strand_id
1 'polypeptide(L)'
;MLLVAATLLLVSPAVHSRQSRIAVLPMEDLSRGGNGLNYGVTQLVRDNLASRDLAVLGRDEVLAFMVKNRVRWLGHLGSRYIRRLHDDLGVDYALLGSVNQRRDTKPYVLGLTLQLIRTEDARLVWAHSVELCDADEIGLLGLAGSQDLQEMERLVVGKALQGLAADLRQYGGPLDIQEGVESVFLGPEIVRPGEEVSCRITLSLSASQLYNTTVSVFVDERIVEARYSSVDNSFQAVWNAAPADGHYPVQVAISRPGQLDKEVLVGGYQVDGLAPSLALQVKGQELNGVVVLRKKIDMIPLLKNPEPISRWRMSVRDEEGLVVMGDDGRAGLPGRFSWWGQAKSGALVPDGFYTIELEVWDRVGNKGAARQTIQVIRQEPEMQVALNEQDDKVVVHLNYAGQIPLDYWRLEIRDKEGGLISESSGTEAPEGLELALAAMPSGKISYHLYAQDMLGNRLLRQVDAMVPLAGEASDEGGDFLAEAVAEERSKVMARQVWTEDF
;
A
#
# COMPACT_ATOMS: atom_id res chain seq x y z
N MET A 1 34.01 55.49 -75.60
CA MET A 1 33.77 54.10 -75.13
C MET A 1 32.99 54.19 -73.83
N LEU A 2 31.70 53.86 -73.87
CA LEU A 2 30.85 53.73 -72.68
C LEU A 2 31.19 52.40 -71.99
N LEU A 3 31.35 52.43 -70.66
CA LEU A 3 31.22 51.25 -69.82
C LEU A 3 30.07 51.49 -68.85
N VAL A 4 28.95 50.83 -69.10
CA VAL A 4 27.78 50.79 -68.22
C VAL A 4 28.03 49.66 -67.21
N ALA A 5 28.20 50.02 -65.94
CA ALA A 5 28.22 49.07 -64.85
C ALA A 5 26.78 48.78 -64.41
N ALA A 6 26.25 47.62 -64.78
CA ALA A 6 24.98 47.11 -64.29
C ALA A 6 25.18 46.55 -62.87
N THR A 7 24.66 47.25 -61.87
CA THR A 7 24.60 46.77 -60.48
C THR A 7 23.43 45.80 -60.37
N LEU A 8 23.72 44.50 -60.26
CA LEU A 8 22.72 43.49 -59.91
C LEU A 8 22.34 43.67 -58.43
N LEU A 9 21.14 44.19 -58.17
CA LEU A 9 20.47 44.06 -56.89
C LEU A 9 20.08 42.59 -56.69
N LEU A 10 20.88 41.86 -55.93
CA LEU A 10 20.49 40.59 -55.33
C LEU A 10 19.36 40.88 -54.32
N VAL A 11 18.12 40.74 -54.77
CA VAL A 11 16.98 40.60 -53.88
C VAL A 11 17.13 39.24 -53.20
N SER A 12 17.71 39.23 -51.99
CA SER A 12 17.60 38.09 -51.10
C SER A 12 16.11 37.79 -50.90
N PRO A 13 15.63 36.55 -51.09
CA PRO A 13 14.28 36.24 -50.69
C PRO A 13 14.20 36.53 -49.19
N ALA A 14 13.30 37.43 -48.80
CA ALA A 14 12.96 37.65 -47.42
C ALA A 14 12.59 36.27 -46.84
N VAL A 15 13.45 35.74 -45.97
CA VAL A 15 13.11 34.61 -45.11
C VAL A 15 12.00 35.16 -44.21
N HIS A 16 10.76 34.93 -44.63
CA HIS A 16 9.60 35.20 -43.82
C HIS A 16 9.76 34.31 -42.59
N SER A 17 10.01 34.92 -41.44
CA SER A 17 10.26 34.24 -40.17
C SER A 17 9.00 33.48 -39.76
N ARG A 18 8.94 32.18 -40.08
CA ARG A 18 7.87 31.32 -39.60
C ARG A 18 8.07 31.07 -38.10
N GLN A 19 7.07 31.45 -37.31
CA GLN A 19 6.99 31.19 -35.88
C GLN A 19 6.97 29.67 -35.64
N SER A 20 7.74 29.16 -34.68
CA SER A 20 7.73 27.73 -34.34
C SER A 20 6.36 27.31 -33.83
N ARG A 21 5.82 26.24 -34.42
CA ARG A 21 4.51 25.69 -34.05
C ARG A 21 4.67 24.59 -33.01
N ILE A 22 3.97 24.72 -31.89
CA ILE A 22 4.05 23.81 -30.75
C ILE A 22 2.69 23.19 -30.44
N ALA A 23 2.62 21.88 -30.29
CA ALA A 23 1.44 21.18 -29.79
C ALA A 23 1.62 20.86 -28.31
N VAL A 24 0.77 21.42 -27.45
CA VAL A 24 0.70 21.05 -26.04
C VAL A 24 -0.35 19.96 -25.89
N LEU A 25 0.10 18.75 -25.54
CA LEU A 25 -0.77 17.61 -25.34
C LEU A 25 -1.45 17.72 -23.96
N PRO A 26 -2.62 17.08 -23.76
CA PRO A 26 -3.26 17.06 -22.46
C PRO A 26 -2.34 16.43 -21.40
N MET A 27 -2.14 17.15 -20.31
CA MET A 27 -1.27 16.73 -19.21
C MET A 27 -1.87 15.54 -18.49
N GLU A 28 -1.06 14.51 -18.28
CA GLU A 28 -1.44 13.35 -17.48
C GLU A 28 -1.38 13.69 -15.99
N ASP A 29 -2.30 13.15 -15.19
CA ASP A 29 -2.33 13.29 -13.75
C ASP A 29 -2.16 11.93 -13.08
N LEU A 30 -0.91 11.58 -12.75
CA LEU A 30 -0.55 10.30 -12.15
C LEU A 30 -1.09 10.18 -10.71
N SER A 31 -1.40 11.30 -10.05
CA SER A 31 -2.02 11.29 -8.71
C SER A 31 -3.45 10.77 -8.71
N ARG A 32 -4.12 10.78 -9.88
CA ARG A 32 -5.53 10.36 -10.04
C ARG A 32 -5.68 8.97 -10.66
N GLY A 33 -4.60 8.19 -10.73
CA GLY A 33 -4.57 6.86 -11.36
C GLY A 33 -4.23 6.91 -12.86
N GLY A 34 -4.38 5.78 -13.55
CA GLY A 34 -4.00 5.68 -14.97
C GLY A 34 -4.88 6.53 -15.89
N ASN A 35 -4.25 7.33 -16.76
CA ASN A 35 -4.89 8.29 -17.69
C ASN A 35 -5.69 9.42 -17.01
N GLY A 36 -5.30 9.85 -15.80
CA GLY A 36 -5.83 11.09 -15.21
C GLY A 36 -5.57 12.29 -16.14
N LEU A 37 -6.54 13.18 -16.30
CA LEU A 37 -6.42 14.39 -17.12
C LEU A 37 -6.37 15.64 -16.23
N ASN A 38 -5.36 16.48 -16.42
CA ASN A 38 -5.27 17.76 -15.74
C ASN A 38 -5.45 18.94 -16.72
N TYR A 39 -6.71 19.31 -16.98
CA TYR A 39 -7.03 20.44 -17.88
C TYR A 39 -6.55 21.79 -17.33
N GLY A 40 -6.53 21.98 -16.00
CA GLY A 40 -6.08 23.22 -15.36
C GLY A 40 -4.61 23.50 -15.66
N VAL A 41 -3.74 22.55 -15.33
CA VAL A 41 -2.30 22.64 -15.61
C VAL A 41 -2.04 22.70 -17.13
N THR A 42 -2.77 21.90 -17.93
CA THR A 42 -2.66 21.96 -19.40
C THR A 42 -2.92 23.36 -19.93
N GLN A 43 -3.99 24.02 -19.46
CA GLN A 43 -4.35 25.37 -19.90
C GLN A 43 -3.31 26.40 -19.44
N LEU A 44 -2.85 26.34 -18.19
CA LEU A 44 -1.82 27.23 -17.67
C LEU A 44 -0.52 27.16 -18.47
N VAL A 45 -0.09 25.96 -18.87
CA VAL A 45 1.10 25.77 -19.71
C VAL A 45 0.87 26.36 -21.10
N ARG A 46 -0.30 26.12 -21.70
CA ARG A 46 -0.66 26.68 -23.01
C ARG A 46 -0.66 28.21 -22.99
N ASP A 47 -1.23 28.82 -21.95
CA ASP A 47 -1.30 30.28 -21.81
C ASP A 47 0.10 30.88 -21.61
N ASN A 48 0.95 30.24 -20.80
CA ASN A 48 2.35 30.64 -20.64
C ASN A 48 3.14 30.55 -21.95
N LEU A 49 2.92 29.51 -22.75
CA LEU A 49 3.61 29.38 -24.05
C LEU A 49 3.05 30.34 -25.11
N ALA A 50 1.75 30.60 -25.11
CA ALA A 50 1.11 31.57 -26.01
C ALA A 50 1.55 33.01 -25.71
N SER A 51 1.98 33.29 -24.48
CA SER A 51 2.60 34.57 -24.12
C SER A 51 4.03 34.74 -24.66
N ARG A 52 4.64 33.65 -25.17
CA ARG A 52 5.93 33.67 -25.89
C ARG A 52 5.65 33.79 -27.39
N ASP A 53 6.66 34.13 -28.18
CA ASP A 53 6.57 34.21 -29.65
C ASP A 53 6.49 32.80 -30.31
N LEU A 54 5.54 31.98 -29.84
CA LEU A 54 5.31 30.60 -30.28
C LEU A 54 3.86 30.43 -30.76
N ALA A 55 3.70 29.73 -31.88
CA ALA A 55 2.38 29.39 -32.42
C ALA A 55 1.85 28.13 -31.72
N VAL A 56 1.09 28.31 -30.63
CA VAL A 56 0.48 27.18 -29.89
C VAL A 56 -0.72 26.63 -30.65
N LEU A 57 -0.66 25.35 -31.04
CA LEU A 57 -1.74 24.66 -31.76
C LEU A 57 -3.03 24.65 -30.95
N GLY A 58 -4.19 24.86 -31.60
CA GLY A 58 -5.48 24.95 -30.93
C GLY A 58 -5.82 23.69 -30.13
N ARG A 59 -6.51 23.83 -28.99
CA ARG A 59 -6.89 22.69 -28.15
C ARG A 59 -7.72 21.67 -28.94
N ASP A 60 -8.69 22.16 -29.69
CA ASP A 60 -9.61 21.29 -30.42
C ASP A 60 -8.92 20.60 -31.61
N GLU A 61 -7.88 21.20 -32.18
CA GLU A 61 -7.03 20.57 -33.21
C GLU A 61 -6.19 19.43 -32.63
N VAL A 62 -5.59 19.62 -31.44
CA VAL A 62 -4.86 18.57 -30.72
C VAL A 62 -5.81 17.42 -30.37
N LEU A 63 -6.98 17.72 -29.83
CA LEU A 63 -7.98 16.69 -29.49
C LEU A 63 -8.49 15.97 -30.74
N ALA A 64 -8.77 16.68 -31.84
CA ALA A 64 -9.17 16.08 -33.10
C ALA A 64 -8.10 15.13 -33.66
N PHE A 65 -6.82 15.51 -33.56
CA PHE A 65 -5.70 14.65 -33.91
C PHE A 65 -5.66 13.38 -33.06
N MET A 66 -5.80 13.51 -31.74
CA MET A 66 -5.80 12.38 -30.82
C MET A 66 -6.95 11.41 -31.11
N VAL A 67 -8.15 11.94 -31.36
CA VAL A 67 -9.34 11.14 -31.73
C VAL A 67 -9.13 10.45 -33.07
N LYS A 68 -8.70 11.18 -34.11
CA LYS A 68 -8.42 10.65 -35.46
C LYS A 68 -7.42 9.50 -35.42
N ASN A 69 -6.36 9.64 -34.61
CA ASN A 69 -5.28 8.67 -34.51
C ASN A 69 -5.47 7.64 -33.39
N ARG A 70 -6.63 7.66 -32.71
CA ARG A 70 -7.00 6.77 -31.58
C ARG A 70 -5.93 6.77 -30.47
N VAL A 71 -5.33 7.92 -30.20
CA VAL A 71 -4.37 8.10 -29.11
C VAL A 71 -5.15 8.08 -27.79
N ARG A 72 -4.88 7.05 -26.96
CA ARG A 72 -5.58 6.82 -25.68
C ARG A 72 -4.73 7.08 -24.44
N TRP A 73 -3.41 7.12 -24.61
CA TRP A 73 -2.44 7.32 -23.54
C TRP A 73 -2.07 8.80 -23.47
N LEU A 74 -1.95 9.31 -22.24
CA LEU A 74 -1.57 10.68 -21.91
C LEU A 74 -0.14 10.67 -21.35
N GLY A 75 0.54 11.82 -21.32
CA GLY A 75 1.91 11.93 -20.77
C GLY A 75 3.02 11.32 -21.63
N HIS A 76 2.72 10.30 -22.45
CA HIS A 76 3.63 9.72 -23.43
C HIS A 76 2.97 9.60 -24.81
N LEU A 77 3.74 9.89 -25.86
CA LEU A 77 3.31 9.72 -27.24
C LEU A 77 4.37 8.93 -28.01
N GLY A 78 3.98 7.81 -28.63
CA GLY A 78 4.91 7.00 -29.40
C GLY A 78 5.44 7.73 -30.65
N SER A 79 6.66 7.41 -31.08
CA SER A 79 7.37 8.10 -32.17
C SER A 79 6.59 8.18 -33.48
N ARG A 80 5.74 7.19 -33.79
CA ARG A 80 4.84 7.21 -34.96
C ARG A 80 3.85 8.39 -34.92
N TYR A 81 3.31 8.71 -33.75
CA TYR A 81 2.32 9.76 -33.58
C TYR A 81 2.98 11.13 -33.47
N ILE A 82 4.18 11.19 -32.89
CA ILE A 82 5.00 12.40 -32.88
C ILE A 82 5.33 12.82 -34.32
N ARG A 83 5.76 11.88 -35.19
CA ARG A 83 5.98 12.16 -36.61
C ARG A 83 4.70 12.59 -37.34
N ARG A 84 3.56 11.95 -37.05
CA ARG A 84 2.27 12.40 -37.62
C ARG A 84 1.86 13.82 -37.18
N LEU A 85 2.25 14.31 -36.00
CA LEU A 85 2.03 15.71 -35.65
C LEU A 85 2.80 16.66 -36.58
N HIS A 86 4.00 16.25 -37.00
CA HIS A 86 4.76 16.97 -38.03
C HIS A 86 4.06 16.89 -39.38
N ASP A 87 3.77 15.69 -39.87
CA ASP A 87 3.28 15.46 -41.23
C ASP A 87 1.84 15.99 -41.44
N ASP A 88 0.92 15.69 -40.52
CA ASP A 88 -0.51 16.03 -40.66
C ASP A 88 -0.80 17.48 -40.28
N LEU A 89 -0.12 18.01 -39.26
CA LEU A 89 -0.45 19.31 -38.65
C LEU A 89 0.64 20.36 -38.81
N GLY A 90 1.81 20.01 -39.35
CA GLY A 90 2.93 20.93 -39.53
C GLY A 90 3.43 21.53 -38.22
N VAL A 91 3.39 20.74 -37.14
CA VAL A 91 3.89 21.09 -35.81
C VAL A 91 5.39 20.79 -35.75
N ASP A 92 6.19 21.69 -35.20
CA ASP A 92 7.65 21.56 -35.09
C ASP A 92 8.07 20.90 -33.76
N TYR A 93 7.30 21.13 -32.70
CA TYR A 93 7.54 20.58 -31.37
C TYR A 93 6.27 20.08 -30.68
N ALA A 94 6.35 18.95 -29.99
CA ALA A 94 5.32 18.46 -29.10
C ALA A 94 5.78 18.61 -27.65
N LEU A 95 4.94 19.23 -26.81
CA LEU A 95 5.14 19.30 -25.37
C LEU A 95 4.24 18.28 -24.69
N LEU A 96 4.88 17.34 -23.99
CA LEU A 96 4.24 16.35 -23.13
C LEU A 96 4.50 16.73 -21.67
N GLY A 97 3.62 16.30 -20.77
CA GLY A 97 3.88 16.45 -19.35
C GLY A 97 2.93 15.65 -18.46
N SER A 98 3.40 15.45 -17.24
CA SER A 98 2.74 14.65 -16.22
C SER A 98 2.81 15.36 -14.86
N VAL A 99 1.69 15.38 -14.17
CA VAL A 99 1.58 15.74 -12.76
C VAL A 99 1.89 14.48 -11.95
N ASN A 100 3.08 14.44 -11.35
CA ASN A 100 3.61 13.25 -10.69
C ASN A 100 3.11 13.13 -9.24
N GLN A 101 2.83 14.27 -8.62
CA GLN A 101 2.37 14.36 -7.24
C GLN A 101 1.40 15.52 -7.11
N ARG A 102 0.31 15.30 -6.38
CA ARG A 102 -0.69 16.33 -6.10
C ARG A 102 -1.32 16.08 -4.74
N ARG A 103 -1.35 17.11 -3.90
CA ARG A 103 -2.13 17.13 -2.66
C ARG A 103 -3.00 18.37 -2.61
N ASP A 104 -4.31 18.15 -2.68
CA ASP A 104 -5.33 19.20 -2.70
C ASP A 104 -5.64 19.76 -1.31
N THR A 105 -5.00 19.25 -0.25
CA THR A 105 -5.14 19.68 1.14
C THR A 105 -3.81 20.23 1.68
N LYS A 106 -3.86 21.14 2.65
CA LYS A 106 -2.63 21.69 3.23
C LYS A 106 -1.82 20.62 3.98
N PRO A 107 -0.48 20.64 3.87
CA PRO A 107 0.31 21.52 2.99
C PRO A 107 0.10 21.18 1.50
N TYR A 108 -0.13 22.15 0.62
CA TYR A 108 -0.29 21.82 -0.80
C TYR A 108 1.00 21.24 -1.37
N VAL A 109 0.91 20.22 -2.23
CA VAL A 109 2.07 19.65 -2.93
C VAL A 109 1.72 19.51 -4.40
N LEU A 110 2.64 19.91 -5.27
CA LEU A 110 2.50 19.73 -6.69
C LEU A 110 3.85 19.45 -7.35
N GLY A 111 3.93 18.31 -8.04
CA GLY A 111 5.07 17.91 -8.87
C GLY A 111 4.68 17.84 -10.33
N LEU A 112 5.44 18.49 -11.21
CA LEU A 112 5.21 18.57 -12.64
C LEU A 112 6.50 18.23 -13.40
N THR A 113 6.39 17.34 -14.38
CA THR A 113 7.45 17.08 -15.38
C THR A 113 6.97 17.50 -16.76
N LEU A 114 7.81 18.23 -17.48
CA LEU A 114 7.58 18.65 -18.87
C LEU A 114 8.69 18.11 -19.78
N GLN A 115 8.31 17.71 -20.99
CA GLN A 115 9.21 17.19 -22.01
C GLN A 115 8.88 17.82 -23.37
N LEU A 116 9.89 18.44 -23.99
CA LEU A 116 9.80 18.99 -25.34
C LEU A 116 10.44 18.03 -26.34
N ILE A 117 9.65 17.59 -27.31
CA ILE A 117 10.06 16.66 -28.34
C ILE A 117 10.02 17.36 -29.69
N ARG A 118 11.11 17.28 -30.45
CA ARG A 118 11.16 17.71 -31.85
C ARG A 118 10.40 16.69 -32.70
N THR A 119 9.38 17.14 -33.42
CA THR A 119 8.44 16.22 -34.09
C THR A 119 9.01 15.60 -35.36
N GLU A 120 9.97 16.26 -36.00
CA GLU A 120 10.61 15.84 -37.25
C GLU A 120 11.35 14.50 -37.11
N ASP A 121 12.04 14.28 -35.99
CA ASP A 121 12.82 13.07 -35.70
C ASP A 121 12.42 12.36 -34.39
N ALA A 122 11.34 12.81 -33.75
CA ALA A 122 10.84 12.33 -32.47
C ALA A 122 11.87 12.39 -31.32
N ARG A 123 12.81 13.34 -31.39
CA ARG A 123 13.90 13.47 -30.41
C ARG A 123 13.49 14.35 -29.23
N LEU A 124 13.74 13.87 -28.01
CA LEU A 124 13.67 14.70 -26.80
C LEU A 124 14.77 15.76 -26.85
N VAL A 125 14.38 17.04 -26.88
CA VAL A 125 15.32 18.18 -26.98
C VAL A 125 15.43 18.98 -25.69
N TRP A 126 14.45 18.86 -24.80
CA TRP A 126 14.46 19.51 -23.49
C TRP A 126 13.51 18.79 -22.53
N ALA A 127 13.87 18.74 -21.25
CA ALA A 127 13.00 18.26 -20.18
C ALA A 127 13.31 18.99 -18.89
N HIS A 128 12.29 19.17 -18.04
CA HIS A 128 12.44 19.77 -16.72
C HIS A 128 11.36 19.24 -15.78
N SER A 129 11.75 18.95 -14.54
CA SER A 129 10.86 18.53 -13.47
C SER A 129 10.96 19.51 -12.31
N VAL A 130 9.81 19.91 -11.77
CA VAL A 130 9.71 20.79 -10.61
C VAL A 130 8.73 20.20 -9.62
N GLU A 131 9.10 20.19 -8.35
CA GLU A 131 8.24 19.79 -7.25
C GLU A 131 8.27 20.88 -6.19
N LEU A 132 7.10 21.28 -5.70
CA LEU A 132 6.97 22.23 -4.61
C LEU A 132 6.00 21.70 -3.56
N CYS A 133 6.37 21.88 -2.30
CA CYS A 133 5.50 21.72 -1.14
C CYS A 133 5.32 23.07 -0.46
N ASP A 134 4.08 23.41 -0.11
CA ASP A 134 3.74 24.64 0.63
C ASP A 134 4.52 24.75 1.94
N ALA A 135 4.84 23.62 2.58
CA ALA A 135 5.62 23.60 3.83
C ALA A 135 7.10 23.99 3.62
N ASP A 136 7.64 23.82 2.41
CA ASP A 136 9.04 24.13 2.10
C ASP A 136 9.23 25.62 1.74
N GLU A 137 8.14 26.33 1.42
CA GLU A 137 8.13 27.77 1.12
C GLU A 137 7.88 28.65 2.36
N ILE A 138 7.66 28.05 3.55
CA ILE A 138 7.46 28.79 4.80
C ILE A 138 8.80 29.38 5.29
N GLY A 139 9.03 30.66 5.01
CA GLY A 139 10.17 31.43 5.55
C GLY A 139 10.10 31.61 7.07
N LEU A 140 11.21 32.06 7.68
CA LEU A 140 11.43 32.20 9.14
C LEU A 140 10.32 32.91 9.93
N LEU A 141 9.46 33.70 9.26
CA LEU A 141 8.36 34.45 9.87
C LEU A 141 6.96 33.84 9.65
N GLY A 142 6.84 32.69 8.97
CA GLY A 142 5.53 32.06 8.72
C GLY A 142 4.64 32.80 7.72
N LEU A 143 5.19 33.80 7.01
CA LEU A 143 4.44 34.70 6.12
C LEU A 143 4.49 34.30 4.64
N ALA A 144 5.23 33.25 4.29
CA ALA A 144 5.36 32.77 2.92
C ALA A 144 4.69 31.39 2.80
N GLY A 145 3.89 31.22 1.75
CA GLY A 145 3.11 30.02 1.46
C GLY A 145 2.03 30.34 0.43
N SER A 146 1.70 29.39 -0.44
CA SER A 146 0.60 29.55 -1.39
C SER A 146 -0.73 29.61 -0.63
N GLN A 147 -1.58 30.59 -1.00
CA GLN A 147 -2.89 30.77 -0.37
C GLN A 147 -3.84 29.64 -0.76
N ASP A 148 -3.73 29.17 -2.00
CA ASP A 148 -4.52 28.09 -2.56
C ASP A 148 -3.72 27.24 -3.56
N LEU A 149 -4.38 26.18 -4.04
CA LEU A 149 -3.81 25.26 -5.00
C LEU A 149 -3.61 25.89 -6.39
N GLN A 150 -4.41 26.90 -6.77
CA GLN A 150 -4.27 27.56 -8.07
C GLN A 150 -3.02 28.44 -8.13
N GLU A 151 -2.70 29.12 -7.03
CA GLU A 151 -1.44 29.85 -6.87
C GLU A 151 -0.24 28.91 -6.95
N MET A 152 -0.32 27.76 -6.28
CA MET A 152 0.70 26.71 -6.39
C MET A 152 0.86 26.20 -7.83
N GLU A 153 -0.24 25.93 -8.54
CA GLU A 153 -0.21 25.52 -9.96
C GLU A 153 0.48 26.57 -10.85
N ARG A 154 0.18 27.86 -10.66
CA ARG A 154 0.85 28.95 -11.40
C ARG A 154 2.34 29.01 -11.11
N LEU A 155 2.74 28.87 -9.84
CA LEU A 155 4.14 28.90 -9.42
C LEU A 155 4.91 27.71 -9.99
N VAL A 156 4.38 26.49 -9.88
CA VAL A 156 5.02 25.28 -10.40
C VAL A 156 5.14 25.33 -11.92
N VAL A 157 4.08 25.71 -12.64
CA VAL A 157 4.14 25.84 -14.11
C VAL A 157 5.17 26.89 -14.53
N GLY A 158 5.18 28.03 -13.85
CA GLY A 158 6.17 29.08 -14.10
C GLY A 158 7.60 28.59 -13.89
N LYS A 159 7.88 27.91 -12.77
CA LYS A 159 9.20 27.31 -12.48
C LYS A 159 9.55 26.19 -13.47
N ALA A 160 8.60 25.31 -13.82
CA ALA A 160 8.83 24.20 -14.74
C ALA A 160 9.21 24.66 -16.15
N LEU A 161 8.66 25.80 -16.60
CA LEU A 161 8.99 26.40 -17.89
C LEU A 161 10.26 27.29 -17.85
N GLN A 162 10.93 27.41 -16.70
CA GLN A 162 12.25 28.04 -16.63
C GLN A 162 13.28 27.18 -17.37
N GLY A 163 14.22 27.83 -18.04
CA GLY A 163 15.25 27.16 -18.85
C GLY A 163 14.76 26.67 -20.22
N LEU A 164 13.44 26.68 -20.49
CA LEU A 164 12.94 26.49 -21.85
C LEU A 164 13.26 27.73 -22.69
N ALA A 165 13.93 27.53 -23.83
CA ALA A 165 14.32 28.57 -24.76
C ALA A 165 13.17 29.50 -25.15
N ALA A 166 13.46 30.80 -25.31
CA ALA A 166 12.53 31.73 -25.93
C ALA A 166 12.39 31.44 -27.44
N ASP A 167 13.51 31.14 -28.11
CA ASP A 167 13.52 30.68 -29.50
C ASP A 167 13.77 29.17 -29.56
N LEU A 168 12.72 28.39 -29.83
CA LEU A 168 12.84 26.93 -29.90
C LEU A 168 13.71 26.46 -31.07
N ARG A 169 13.98 27.30 -32.08
CA ARG A 169 14.86 26.95 -33.22
C ARG A 169 16.30 26.66 -32.79
N GLN A 170 16.71 27.09 -31.60
CA GLN A 170 18.01 26.73 -31.03
C GLN A 170 18.12 25.23 -30.69
N TYR A 171 16.98 24.55 -30.51
CA TYR A 171 16.92 23.08 -30.44
C TYR A 171 16.99 22.43 -31.83
N GLY A 172 17.13 23.25 -32.89
CA GLY A 172 17.54 22.84 -34.21
C GLY A 172 18.97 22.31 -34.18
N GLY A 173 19.17 21.17 -34.81
CA GLY A 173 20.47 20.50 -34.93
C GLY A 173 20.40 19.55 -36.12
N PRO A 174 21.52 18.95 -36.55
CA PRO A 174 21.50 17.99 -37.64
C PRO A 174 20.38 16.96 -37.43
N LEU A 175 19.64 16.71 -38.50
CA LEU A 175 18.59 15.70 -38.56
C LEU A 175 19.25 14.34 -38.40
N ASP A 176 19.29 13.86 -37.17
CA ASP A 176 19.65 12.48 -36.87
C ASP A 176 18.36 11.66 -36.95
N ILE A 177 17.81 11.57 -38.17
CA ILE A 177 16.66 10.73 -38.42
C ILE A 177 17.11 9.34 -37.98
N GLN A 178 16.45 8.76 -36.98
CA GLN A 178 16.48 7.31 -36.82
C GLN A 178 15.77 6.68 -38.03
N GLU A 179 16.38 6.78 -39.23
CA GLU A 179 15.81 6.31 -40.48
C GLU A 179 15.49 4.84 -40.34
N GLY A 180 14.19 4.55 -40.34
CA GLY A 180 13.69 3.20 -40.41
C GLY A 180 13.24 2.58 -39.09
N VAL A 181 13.41 3.15 -37.89
CA VAL A 181 12.85 2.57 -36.65
C VAL A 181 11.54 3.28 -36.27
N GLU A 182 10.41 2.57 -36.30
CA GLU A 182 9.10 3.13 -35.97
C GLU A 182 8.79 3.08 -34.47
N SER A 183 9.04 1.92 -33.86
CA SER A 183 8.82 1.69 -32.44
C SER A 183 9.62 0.49 -31.97
N VAL A 184 10.09 0.54 -30.73
CA VAL A 184 10.62 -0.63 -30.04
C VAL A 184 9.83 -0.84 -28.75
N PHE A 185 9.42 -2.08 -28.51
CA PHE A 185 8.77 -2.50 -27.28
C PHE A 185 9.64 -3.56 -26.62
N LEU A 186 10.11 -3.29 -25.40
CA LEU A 186 10.79 -4.24 -24.53
C LEU A 186 9.86 -4.56 -23.37
N GLY A 187 9.60 -5.83 -23.12
CA GLY A 187 8.80 -6.23 -21.98
C GLY A 187 8.88 -7.73 -21.67
N PRO A 188 8.60 -8.12 -20.41
CA PRO A 188 8.24 -7.25 -19.27
C PRO A 188 9.40 -6.42 -18.72
N GLU A 189 9.11 -5.30 -18.05
CA GLU A 189 10.13 -4.38 -17.49
C GLU A 189 10.81 -4.94 -16.24
N ILE A 190 10.08 -5.71 -15.43
CA ILE A 190 10.60 -6.44 -14.27
C ILE A 190 10.15 -7.89 -14.42
N VAL A 191 11.08 -8.83 -14.26
CA VAL A 191 10.87 -10.27 -14.44
C VAL A 191 11.61 -11.06 -13.38
N ARG A 192 11.18 -12.29 -13.13
CA ARG A 192 11.96 -13.20 -12.29
C ARG A 192 13.12 -13.82 -13.06
N PRO A 193 14.14 -14.34 -12.36
CA PRO A 193 15.18 -15.14 -12.96
C PRO A 193 14.61 -16.26 -13.85
N GLY A 194 15.04 -16.28 -15.11
CA GLY A 194 14.62 -17.28 -16.10
C GLY A 194 13.26 -17.06 -16.77
N GLU A 195 12.48 -16.03 -16.39
CA GLU A 195 11.23 -15.69 -17.10
C GLU A 195 11.50 -15.08 -18.48
N GLU A 196 10.50 -15.16 -19.36
CA GLU A 196 10.61 -14.72 -20.74
C GLU A 196 10.60 -13.18 -20.85
N VAL A 197 11.57 -12.64 -21.57
CA VAL A 197 11.64 -11.24 -22.00
C VAL A 197 11.55 -11.19 -23.52
N SER A 198 10.79 -10.24 -24.03
CA SER A 198 10.56 -10.05 -25.46
C SER A 198 10.89 -8.64 -25.90
N CYS A 199 11.48 -8.52 -27.08
CA CYS A 199 11.71 -7.27 -27.77
C CYS A 199 11.02 -7.31 -29.13
N ARG A 200 10.15 -6.33 -29.40
CA ARG A 200 9.48 -6.13 -30.69
C ARG A 200 9.94 -4.83 -31.31
N ILE A 201 10.51 -4.92 -32.50
CA ILE A 201 11.02 -3.79 -33.29
C ILE A 201 10.16 -3.65 -34.54
N THR A 202 9.53 -2.50 -34.71
CA THR A 202 8.82 -2.15 -35.95
C THR A 202 9.67 -1.16 -36.73
N LEU A 203 9.88 -1.45 -38.00
CA LEU A 203 10.69 -0.61 -38.88
C LEU A 203 9.82 0.07 -39.94
N SER A 204 10.04 1.37 -40.16
CA SER A 204 9.42 2.14 -41.25
C SER A 204 10.21 1.95 -42.56
N LEU A 205 10.18 0.75 -43.14
CA LEU A 205 10.89 0.40 -44.37
C LEU A 205 9.94 -0.23 -45.41
N SER A 206 10.32 -0.20 -46.69
CA SER A 206 9.57 -0.92 -47.73
C SER A 206 9.72 -2.45 -47.59
N ALA A 207 8.77 -3.21 -48.14
CA ALA A 207 8.77 -4.67 -48.05
C ALA A 207 10.09 -5.31 -48.54
N SER A 208 10.63 -4.83 -49.68
CA SER A 208 11.91 -5.33 -50.21
C SER A 208 13.11 -5.02 -49.32
N GLN A 209 13.09 -3.89 -48.61
CA GLN A 209 14.12 -3.54 -47.64
C GLN A 209 14.02 -4.39 -46.37
N LEU A 210 12.81 -4.69 -45.91
CA LEU A 210 12.58 -5.53 -44.72
C LEU A 210 13.14 -6.95 -44.91
N TYR A 211 12.98 -7.54 -46.11
CA TYR A 211 13.54 -8.86 -46.43
C TYR A 211 15.07 -8.93 -46.35
N ASN A 212 15.75 -7.81 -46.56
CA ASN A 212 17.21 -7.71 -46.54
C ASN A 212 17.73 -7.05 -45.26
N THR A 213 16.89 -6.89 -44.24
CA THR A 213 17.28 -6.29 -42.96
C THR A 213 17.46 -7.38 -41.92
N THR A 214 18.61 -7.39 -41.25
CA THR A 214 18.86 -8.25 -40.09
C THR A 214 18.78 -7.39 -38.83
N VAL A 215 18.06 -7.87 -37.82
CA VAL A 215 17.92 -7.19 -36.53
C VAL A 215 18.45 -8.13 -35.44
N SER A 216 19.43 -7.63 -34.67
CA SER A 216 20.05 -8.38 -33.58
C SER A 216 19.86 -7.61 -32.28
N VAL A 217 19.43 -8.30 -31.23
CA VAL A 217 19.26 -7.75 -29.89
C VAL A 217 20.47 -8.16 -29.05
N PHE A 218 21.13 -7.18 -28.45
CA PHE A 218 22.25 -7.36 -27.54
C PHE A 218 21.76 -7.19 -26.11
N VAL A 219 21.99 -8.21 -25.30
CA VAL A 219 21.67 -8.23 -23.88
C VAL A 219 22.93 -8.68 -23.16
N ASP A 220 23.62 -7.73 -22.54
CA ASP A 220 24.96 -7.95 -21.99
C ASP A 220 25.92 -8.51 -23.07
N GLU A 221 26.62 -9.62 -22.81
CA GLU A 221 27.51 -10.29 -23.79
C GLU A 221 26.77 -11.26 -24.75
N ARG A 222 25.43 -11.29 -24.73
CA ARG A 222 24.62 -12.23 -25.52
C ARG A 222 23.94 -11.54 -26.69
N ILE A 223 23.95 -12.21 -27.85
CA ILE A 223 23.27 -11.75 -29.06
C ILE A 223 22.06 -12.67 -29.33
N VAL A 224 20.89 -12.07 -29.49
CA VAL A 224 19.63 -12.73 -29.82
C VAL A 224 19.14 -12.21 -31.17
N GLU A 225 19.15 -13.06 -32.19
CA GLU A 225 18.64 -12.69 -33.52
C GLU A 225 17.12 -12.56 -33.51
N ALA A 226 16.61 -11.42 -33.98
CA ALA A 226 15.18 -11.17 -34.07
C ALA A 226 14.60 -11.77 -35.35
N ARG A 227 13.44 -12.42 -35.24
CA ARG A 227 12.72 -13.02 -36.36
C ARG A 227 11.70 -12.05 -36.93
N TYR A 228 11.72 -11.84 -38.24
CA TYR A 228 10.74 -11.01 -38.92
C TYR A 228 9.37 -11.73 -39.04
N SER A 229 8.30 -11.06 -38.59
CA SER A 229 6.91 -11.47 -38.76
C SER A 229 6.26 -10.57 -39.82
N SER A 230 5.88 -11.15 -40.96
CA SER A 230 5.16 -10.43 -42.02
C SER A 230 3.71 -10.10 -41.66
N VAL A 231 3.13 -10.79 -40.66
CA VAL A 231 1.77 -10.54 -40.16
C VAL A 231 1.73 -9.27 -39.31
N ASP A 232 2.71 -9.13 -38.41
CA ASP A 232 2.79 -8.00 -37.48
C ASP A 232 3.67 -6.85 -38.01
N ASN A 233 4.26 -7.03 -39.19
CA ASN A 233 5.26 -6.14 -39.79
C ASN A 233 6.34 -5.72 -38.77
N SER A 234 6.87 -6.69 -38.02
CA SER A 234 7.82 -6.43 -36.93
C SER A 234 8.84 -7.56 -36.77
N PHE A 235 10.01 -7.21 -36.25
CA PHE A 235 11.03 -8.15 -35.80
C PHE A 235 10.80 -8.47 -34.32
N GLN A 236 10.81 -9.75 -33.97
CA GLN A 236 10.59 -10.22 -32.60
C GLN A 236 11.79 -11.06 -32.13
N ALA A 237 12.34 -10.68 -30.98
CA ALA A 237 13.34 -11.45 -30.26
C ALA A 237 12.78 -11.83 -28.90
N VAL A 238 13.07 -13.05 -28.46
CA VAL A 238 12.59 -13.59 -27.17
C VAL A 238 13.75 -14.33 -26.52
N TRP A 239 13.98 -14.08 -25.24
CA TRP A 239 15.03 -14.72 -24.45
C TRP A 239 14.60 -14.89 -22.99
N ASN A 240 15.28 -15.76 -22.25
CA ASN A 240 15.06 -15.90 -20.81
C ASN A 240 15.95 -14.93 -20.05
N ALA A 241 15.37 -14.32 -19.02
CA ALA A 241 16.04 -13.45 -18.08
C ALA A 241 17.26 -14.12 -17.43
N ALA A 242 18.28 -13.32 -17.13
CA ALA A 242 19.49 -13.79 -16.48
C ALA A 242 19.17 -14.39 -15.09
N PRO A 243 20.01 -15.29 -14.57
CA PRO A 243 19.79 -15.89 -13.25
C PRO A 243 20.15 -14.95 -12.09
N ALA A 244 20.91 -13.89 -12.34
CA ALA A 244 21.32 -12.93 -11.33
C ALA A 244 20.35 -11.74 -11.32
N ASP A 245 20.07 -11.24 -10.12
CA ASP A 245 19.27 -10.03 -9.95
C ASP A 245 20.06 -8.80 -10.39
N GLY A 246 19.38 -7.83 -10.98
CA GLY A 246 20.01 -6.61 -11.47
C GLY A 246 19.31 -6.00 -12.66
N HIS A 247 19.87 -4.90 -13.16
CA HIS A 247 19.36 -4.21 -14.33
C HIS A 247 20.17 -4.58 -15.57
N TYR A 248 19.49 -5.04 -16.61
CA TYR A 248 20.09 -5.54 -17.85
C TYR A 248 19.77 -4.58 -19.00
N PRO A 249 20.76 -3.83 -19.51
CA PRO A 249 20.56 -2.98 -20.67
C PRO A 249 20.35 -3.83 -21.93
N VAL A 250 19.52 -3.32 -22.83
CA VAL A 250 19.17 -3.93 -24.11
C VAL A 250 19.46 -2.94 -25.23
N GLN A 251 20.30 -3.38 -26.16
CA GLN A 251 20.61 -2.65 -27.39
C GLN A 251 20.11 -3.45 -28.60
N VAL A 252 19.85 -2.75 -29.70
CA VAL A 252 19.43 -3.37 -30.96
C VAL A 252 20.34 -2.87 -32.06
N ALA A 253 20.98 -3.79 -32.78
CA ALA A 253 21.68 -3.47 -34.01
C ALA A 253 20.80 -3.82 -35.22
N ILE A 254 20.76 -2.91 -36.19
CA ILE A 254 20.05 -3.07 -37.44
C ILE A 254 21.10 -3.05 -38.55
N SER A 255 21.27 -4.19 -39.21
CA SER A 255 22.21 -4.36 -40.31
C SER A 255 21.47 -4.44 -41.65
N ARG A 256 21.97 -3.69 -42.64
CA ARG A 256 21.43 -3.65 -44.01
C ARG A 256 22.57 -3.72 -45.02
N PRO A 257 22.42 -4.45 -46.14
CA PRO A 257 23.43 -4.51 -47.18
C PRO A 257 23.84 -3.12 -47.68
N GLY A 258 25.14 -2.82 -47.63
CA GLY A 258 25.70 -1.56 -48.14
C GLY A 258 25.55 -0.36 -47.20
N GLN A 259 25.11 -0.55 -45.95
CA GLN A 259 25.07 0.49 -44.93
C GLN A 259 25.87 0.05 -43.69
N LEU A 260 26.34 1.03 -42.91
CA LEU A 260 26.91 0.77 -41.59
C LEU A 260 25.82 0.26 -40.65
N ASP A 261 26.17 -0.71 -39.82
CA ASP A 261 25.28 -1.23 -38.79
C ASP A 261 24.90 -0.10 -37.84
N LYS A 262 23.60 0.00 -37.57
CA LYS A 262 23.06 1.03 -36.68
C LYS A 262 22.67 0.41 -35.35
N GLU A 263 23.33 0.85 -34.29
CA GLU A 263 23.01 0.46 -32.92
C GLU A 263 22.05 1.48 -32.29
N VAL A 264 21.00 0.96 -31.64
CA VAL A 264 19.99 1.73 -30.93
C VAL A 264 19.90 1.20 -29.51
N LEU A 265 20.16 2.05 -28.52
CA LEU A 265 19.87 1.74 -27.13
C LEU A 265 18.34 1.78 -26.93
N VAL A 266 17.76 0.64 -26.57
CA VAL A 266 16.31 0.47 -26.44
C VAL A 266 15.84 0.72 -25.01
N GLY A 267 16.67 0.40 -24.03
CA GLY A 267 16.35 0.51 -22.61
C GLY A 267 17.00 -0.63 -21.83
N GLY A 268 16.31 -1.12 -20.82
CA GLY A 268 16.71 -2.31 -20.06
C GLY A 268 15.53 -2.91 -19.31
N TYR A 269 15.75 -4.09 -18.73
CA TYR A 269 14.79 -4.74 -17.84
C TYR A 269 15.48 -5.11 -16.53
N GLN A 270 14.69 -5.23 -15.45
CA GLN A 270 15.17 -5.63 -14.14
C GLN A 270 14.84 -7.10 -13.88
N VAL A 271 15.84 -7.86 -13.44
CA VAL A 271 15.64 -9.19 -12.88
C VAL A 271 15.53 -9.04 -11.37
N ASP A 272 14.43 -9.55 -10.82
CA ASP A 272 14.16 -9.57 -9.39
C ASP A 272 13.64 -10.93 -8.94
N GLY A 273 14.50 -11.71 -8.30
CA GLY A 273 14.20 -12.98 -7.65
C GLY A 273 14.08 -12.89 -6.13
N LEU A 274 14.19 -11.69 -5.54
CA LEU A 274 14.20 -11.55 -4.09
C LEU A 274 12.78 -11.50 -3.54
N ALA A 275 12.49 -12.35 -2.56
CA ALA A 275 11.24 -12.27 -1.83
C ALA A 275 11.24 -11.07 -0.87
N PRO A 276 10.09 -10.40 -0.69
CA PRO A 276 9.97 -9.31 0.27
C PRO A 276 10.36 -9.72 1.69
N SER A 277 11.26 -8.94 2.28
CA SER A 277 11.72 -9.18 3.65
C SER A 277 10.71 -8.65 4.66
N LEU A 278 9.78 -9.51 5.04
CA LEU A 278 8.66 -9.18 5.92
C LEU A 278 8.94 -9.60 7.38
N ALA A 279 8.62 -8.71 8.32
CA ALA A 279 8.50 -9.00 9.73
C ALA A 279 7.08 -8.66 10.21
N LEU A 280 6.62 -9.38 11.23
CA LEU A 280 5.34 -9.12 11.89
C LEU A 280 5.58 -8.91 13.38
N GLN A 281 5.32 -7.69 13.84
CA GLN A 281 5.30 -7.37 15.25
C GLN A 281 3.89 -7.56 15.78
N VAL A 282 3.77 -8.20 16.94
CA VAL A 282 2.49 -8.35 17.64
C VAL A 282 2.61 -7.61 18.95
N LYS A 283 1.75 -6.61 19.14
CA LYS A 283 1.67 -5.83 20.38
C LYS A 283 0.45 -6.27 21.17
N GLY A 284 0.70 -6.70 22.40
CA GLY A 284 -0.31 -7.13 23.35
C GLY A 284 0.29 -7.30 24.73
N GLN A 285 -0.51 -7.80 25.67
CA GLN A 285 -0.01 -8.21 26.97
C GLN A 285 0.81 -9.49 26.80
N GLU A 286 1.88 -9.65 27.57
CA GLU A 286 2.67 -10.87 27.57
C GLU A 286 2.44 -11.65 28.86
N LEU A 287 2.31 -12.97 28.73
CA LEU A 287 2.25 -13.92 29.83
C LEU A 287 3.21 -15.06 29.50
N ASN A 288 4.19 -15.32 30.37
CA ASN A 288 5.19 -16.37 30.19
C ASN A 288 5.92 -16.32 28.82
N GLY A 289 6.17 -15.11 28.30
CA GLY A 289 6.85 -14.89 27.02
C GLY A 289 5.99 -15.08 25.77
N VAL A 290 4.68 -15.30 25.92
CA VAL A 290 3.71 -15.38 24.82
C VAL A 290 2.76 -14.19 24.89
N VAL A 291 2.45 -13.60 23.73
CA VAL A 291 1.43 -12.54 23.67
C VAL A 291 0.04 -13.14 23.88
N VAL A 292 -0.68 -12.60 24.85
CA VAL A 292 -2.04 -13.01 25.22
C VAL A 292 -3.06 -11.96 24.85
N LEU A 293 -4.26 -12.42 24.44
CA LEU A 293 -5.39 -11.54 24.17
C LEU A 293 -5.98 -11.02 25.48
N ARG A 294 -6.01 -9.68 25.65
CA ARG A 294 -6.76 -8.99 26.73
C ARG A 294 -8.05 -8.36 26.22
N LYS A 295 -7.92 -7.42 25.29
CA LYS A 295 -9.06 -6.76 24.60
C LYS A 295 -8.95 -6.94 23.09
N LYS A 296 -7.78 -6.56 22.57
CA LYS A 296 -7.39 -6.73 21.19
C LYS A 296 -5.89 -6.97 21.10
N ILE A 297 -5.47 -7.52 19.97
CA ILE A 297 -4.07 -7.64 19.57
C ILE A 297 -3.86 -6.75 18.35
N ASP A 298 -2.83 -5.91 18.40
CA ASP A 298 -2.41 -5.09 17.27
C ASP A 298 -1.22 -5.77 16.57
N MET A 299 -1.37 -6.03 15.28
CA MET A 299 -0.37 -6.67 14.43
C MET A 299 0.19 -5.61 13.47
N ILE A 300 1.49 -5.36 13.54
CA ILE A 300 2.16 -4.30 12.79
C ILE A 300 3.12 -4.96 11.80
N PRO A 301 2.80 -4.96 10.50
CA PRO A 301 3.71 -5.44 9.49
C PRO A 301 4.86 -4.46 9.28
N LEU A 302 6.05 -5.00 9.02
CA LEU A 302 7.25 -4.23 8.72
C LEU A 302 7.98 -4.87 7.54
N LEU A 303 8.05 -4.15 6.42
CA LEU A 303 8.95 -4.48 5.32
C LEU A 303 10.33 -3.91 5.67
N LYS A 304 11.34 -4.77 5.83
CA LYS A 304 12.71 -4.33 6.16
C LYS A 304 13.31 -3.51 5.02
N ASN A 305 13.01 -3.90 3.79
CA ASN A 305 13.35 -3.18 2.58
C ASN A 305 12.02 -2.74 1.95
N PRO A 306 11.62 -1.46 2.04
CA PRO A 306 10.38 -0.99 1.45
C PRO A 306 10.39 -1.18 -0.07
N GLU A 307 9.39 -1.90 -0.57
CA GLU A 307 9.22 -2.19 -1.99
C GLU A 307 7.74 -2.20 -2.39
N PRO A 308 7.40 -2.00 -3.67
CA PRO A 308 6.02 -2.07 -4.12
C PRO A 308 5.47 -3.50 -4.08
N ILE A 309 4.40 -3.71 -3.32
CA ILE A 309 3.68 -5.00 -3.30
C ILE A 309 2.51 -5.04 -4.29
N SER A 310 2.24 -6.20 -4.87
CA SER A 310 1.05 -6.44 -5.70
C SER A 310 -0.17 -6.86 -4.89
N ARG A 311 0.02 -7.69 -3.86
CA ARG A 311 -1.04 -8.19 -2.98
C ARG A 311 -0.50 -8.66 -1.64
N TRP A 312 -1.40 -8.82 -0.69
CA TRP A 312 -1.11 -9.35 0.64
C TRP A 312 -2.29 -10.19 1.16
N ARG A 313 -2.01 -11.05 2.13
CA ARG A 313 -3.01 -11.86 2.84
C ARG A 313 -2.60 -12.01 4.30
N MET A 314 -3.51 -11.67 5.20
CA MET A 314 -3.40 -11.93 6.64
C MET A 314 -4.37 -13.04 7.03
N SER A 315 -3.93 -13.97 7.86
CA SER A 315 -4.78 -15.01 8.44
C SER A 315 -4.43 -15.26 9.90
N VAL A 316 -5.45 -15.49 10.71
CA VAL A 316 -5.34 -16.02 12.07
C VAL A 316 -5.87 -17.45 12.02
N ARG A 317 -5.05 -18.39 12.47
CA ARG A 317 -5.35 -19.83 12.44
C ARG A 317 -5.37 -20.39 13.85
N ASP A 318 -6.27 -21.33 14.12
CA ASP A 318 -6.25 -22.14 15.34
C ASP A 318 -5.14 -23.21 15.31
N GLU A 319 -5.09 -24.07 16.33
CA GLU A 319 -4.09 -25.14 16.48
C GLU A 319 -4.22 -26.22 15.40
N GLU A 320 -5.43 -26.44 14.88
CA GLU A 320 -5.72 -27.34 13.76
C GLU A 320 -5.37 -26.73 12.39
N GLY A 321 -5.00 -25.45 12.34
CA GLY A 321 -4.61 -24.73 11.13
C GLY A 321 -5.78 -24.12 10.34
N LEU A 322 -7.00 -24.20 10.87
CA LEU A 322 -8.20 -23.62 10.28
C LEU A 322 -8.19 -22.10 10.45
N VAL A 323 -8.51 -21.39 9.36
CA VAL A 323 -8.54 -19.93 9.35
C VAL A 323 -9.80 -19.42 10.05
N VAL A 324 -9.65 -18.87 11.26
CA VAL A 324 -10.77 -18.30 12.03
C VAL A 324 -11.06 -16.85 11.65
N MET A 325 -10.03 -16.12 11.22
CA MET A 325 -10.13 -14.76 10.68
C MET A 325 -9.09 -14.59 9.58
N GLY A 326 -9.40 -13.79 8.56
CA GLY A 326 -8.41 -13.33 7.61
C GLY A 326 -8.89 -12.12 6.84
N ASP A 327 -7.94 -11.44 6.23
CA ASP A 327 -8.17 -10.31 5.33
C ASP A 327 -7.14 -10.37 4.18
N ASP A 328 -7.48 -9.79 3.05
CA ASP A 328 -6.61 -9.76 1.88
C ASP A 328 -6.83 -8.49 1.05
N GLY A 329 -5.81 -8.10 0.31
CA GLY A 329 -5.86 -6.86 -0.45
C GLY A 329 -4.87 -6.83 -1.61
N ARG A 330 -5.15 -5.93 -2.56
CA ARG A 330 -4.27 -5.60 -3.68
C ARG A 330 -3.58 -4.28 -3.38
N ALA A 331 -2.25 -4.25 -3.52
CA ALA A 331 -1.41 -3.12 -3.12
C ALA A 331 -1.68 -2.66 -1.66
N GLY A 332 -1.03 -1.57 -1.24
CA GLY A 332 -1.37 -0.83 -0.01
C GLY A 332 -1.46 -1.68 1.26
N LEU A 333 -0.34 -2.29 1.69
CA LEU A 333 -0.29 -3.05 2.95
C LEU A 333 -0.74 -2.16 4.13
N PRO A 334 -1.78 -2.53 4.87
CA PRO A 334 -2.18 -1.78 6.06
C PRO A 334 -1.03 -1.69 7.07
N GLY A 335 -0.75 -0.49 7.59
CA GLY A 335 0.29 -0.31 8.60
C GLY A 335 -0.03 -0.94 9.96
N ARG A 336 -1.27 -1.42 10.15
CA ARG A 336 -1.73 -2.11 11.36
C ARG A 336 -2.98 -2.93 11.06
N PHE A 337 -3.02 -4.14 11.59
CA PHE A 337 -4.23 -4.95 11.74
C PHE A 337 -4.59 -5.05 13.22
N SER A 338 -5.88 -5.15 13.53
CA SER A 338 -6.36 -5.31 14.90
C SER A 338 -7.31 -6.50 14.98
N TRP A 339 -7.09 -7.38 15.94
CA TRP A 339 -7.96 -8.53 16.18
C TRP A 339 -8.51 -8.55 17.60
N TRP A 340 -9.82 -8.73 17.74
CA TRP A 340 -10.55 -8.72 19.02
C TRP A 340 -10.81 -10.14 19.57
N GLY A 341 -10.15 -11.16 19.03
CA GLY A 341 -10.40 -12.56 19.42
C GLY A 341 -11.74 -13.09 18.91
N GLN A 342 -12.20 -12.60 17.76
CA GLN A 342 -13.45 -13.00 17.12
C GLN A 342 -13.18 -13.75 15.81
N ALA A 343 -13.98 -14.77 15.52
CA ALA A 343 -14.01 -15.39 14.20
C ALA A 343 -14.70 -14.46 13.19
N LYS A 344 -14.63 -14.81 11.90
CA LYS A 344 -15.32 -14.08 10.82
C LYS A 344 -16.84 -13.98 11.03
N SER A 345 -17.45 -14.91 11.78
CA SER A 345 -18.87 -14.86 12.15
C SER A 345 -19.21 -13.80 13.22
N GLY A 346 -18.20 -13.19 13.85
CA GLY A 346 -18.36 -12.32 15.02
C GLY A 346 -18.35 -13.06 16.36
N ALA A 347 -18.44 -14.39 16.35
CA ALA A 347 -18.35 -15.20 17.58
C ALA A 347 -16.94 -15.12 18.19
N LEU A 348 -16.85 -15.13 19.52
CA LEU A 348 -15.56 -15.21 20.21
C LEU A 348 -14.91 -16.56 19.93
N VAL A 349 -13.60 -16.54 19.69
CA VAL A 349 -12.85 -17.78 19.50
C VAL A 349 -12.58 -18.45 20.86
N PRO A 350 -12.53 -19.80 20.90
CA PRO A 350 -12.20 -20.54 22.11
C PRO A 350 -10.80 -20.26 22.65
N ASP A 351 -10.56 -20.69 23.88
CA ASP A 351 -9.24 -20.67 24.50
C ASP A 351 -8.29 -21.61 23.75
N GLY A 352 -7.03 -21.18 23.61
CA GLY A 352 -6.01 -21.95 22.87
C GLY A 352 -4.95 -21.06 22.23
N PHE A 353 -4.01 -21.69 21.54
CA PHE A 353 -2.98 -21.00 20.75
C PHE A 353 -3.47 -20.70 19.34
N TYR A 354 -3.11 -19.53 18.83
CA TYR A 354 -3.41 -19.10 17.48
C TYR A 354 -2.16 -18.65 16.76
N THR A 355 -2.05 -18.99 15.49
CA THR A 355 -0.97 -18.56 14.61
C THR A 355 -1.46 -17.46 13.68
N ILE A 356 -0.85 -16.29 13.79
CA ILE A 356 -1.03 -15.17 12.87
C ILE A 356 -0.01 -15.35 11.75
N GLU A 357 -0.47 -15.32 10.51
CA GLU A 357 0.34 -15.46 9.30
C GLU A 357 0.03 -14.31 8.34
N LEU A 358 1.07 -13.56 7.97
CA LEU A 358 1.01 -12.54 6.95
C LEU A 358 1.87 -12.95 5.76
N GLU A 359 1.28 -12.90 4.58
CA GLU A 359 1.91 -13.16 3.30
C GLU A 359 1.84 -11.90 2.44
N VAL A 360 2.93 -11.55 1.76
CA VAL A 360 3.01 -10.44 0.81
C VAL A 360 3.63 -10.92 -0.49
N TRP A 361 3.18 -10.36 -1.61
CA TRP A 361 3.75 -10.62 -2.92
C TRP A 361 4.20 -9.30 -3.54
N ASP A 362 5.41 -9.26 -4.09
CA ASP A 362 5.89 -8.12 -4.88
C ASP A 362 5.18 -8.03 -6.26
N ARG A 363 5.64 -7.13 -7.13
CA ARG A 363 5.05 -6.93 -8.47
C ARG A 363 5.30 -8.09 -9.45
N VAL A 364 6.39 -8.83 -9.29
CA VAL A 364 6.70 -10.02 -10.12
C VAL A 364 6.21 -11.31 -9.47
N GLY A 365 5.67 -11.21 -8.25
CA GLY A 365 5.04 -12.22 -7.43
C GLY A 365 5.98 -13.03 -6.54
N ASN A 366 7.20 -12.58 -6.23
CA ASN A 366 7.98 -13.23 -5.17
C ASN A 366 7.25 -13.06 -3.85
N LYS A 367 7.31 -14.09 -2.99
CA LYS A 367 6.45 -14.19 -1.80
C LYS A 367 7.27 -14.05 -0.53
N GLY A 368 6.99 -13.00 0.24
CA GLY A 368 7.43 -12.84 1.61
C GLY A 368 6.36 -13.36 2.59
N ALA A 369 6.77 -13.91 3.72
CA ALA A 369 5.85 -14.33 4.78
C ALA A 369 6.44 -14.13 6.18
N ALA A 370 5.58 -13.83 7.15
CA ALA A 370 5.92 -13.74 8.56
C ALA A 370 4.82 -14.39 9.40
N ARG A 371 5.22 -15.04 10.50
CA ARG A 371 4.29 -15.71 11.42
C ARG A 371 4.60 -15.36 12.87
N GLN A 372 3.56 -15.30 13.69
CA GLN A 372 3.63 -15.10 15.13
C GLN A 372 2.57 -15.93 15.84
N THR A 373 2.87 -16.39 17.06
CA THR A 373 1.95 -17.15 17.89
C THR A 373 1.44 -16.29 19.03
N ILE A 374 0.15 -16.38 19.31
CA ILE A 374 -0.52 -15.72 20.42
C ILE A 374 -1.41 -16.73 21.14
N GLN A 375 -1.83 -16.41 22.36
CA GLN A 375 -2.74 -17.26 23.12
C GLN A 375 -4.01 -16.49 23.51
N VAL A 376 -5.15 -17.17 23.45
CA VAL A 376 -6.43 -16.66 23.96
C VAL A 376 -6.76 -17.46 25.22
N ILE A 377 -7.03 -16.74 26.31
CA ILE A 377 -7.47 -17.34 27.59
C ILE A 377 -8.65 -16.53 28.09
N ARG A 378 -9.82 -17.16 28.18
CA ARG A 378 -11.10 -16.60 28.64
C ARG A 378 -11.66 -17.34 29.85
N GLN A 379 -10.95 -18.37 30.31
CA GLN A 379 -11.28 -19.08 31.54
C GLN A 379 -11.44 -18.09 32.72
N GLU A 380 -12.52 -18.24 33.48
CA GLU A 380 -12.78 -17.42 34.66
C GLU A 380 -11.72 -17.64 35.74
N PRO A 381 -11.41 -16.61 36.57
CA PRO A 381 -10.50 -16.77 37.70
C PRO A 381 -10.95 -17.87 38.67
N GLU A 382 -10.07 -18.82 38.98
CA GLU A 382 -10.37 -19.93 39.89
C GLU A 382 -10.24 -19.52 41.36
N MET A 383 -11.30 -18.91 41.90
CA MET A 383 -11.41 -18.58 43.33
C MET A 383 -12.21 -19.64 44.10
N GLN A 384 -11.69 -20.03 45.26
CA GLN A 384 -12.31 -20.98 46.19
C GLN A 384 -12.59 -20.30 47.52
N VAL A 385 -13.81 -20.48 48.04
CA VAL A 385 -14.24 -20.01 49.35
C VAL A 385 -14.57 -21.24 50.18
N ALA A 386 -13.91 -21.41 51.32
CA ALA A 386 -14.24 -22.42 52.31
C ALA A 386 -14.64 -21.76 53.64
N LEU A 387 -15.65 -22.31 54.30
CA LEU A 387 -16.19 -21.82 55.56
C LEU A 387 -15.96 -22.89 56.63
N ASN A 388 -15.26 -22.54 57.70
CA ASN A 388 -14.98 -23.44 58.83
C ASN A 388 -15.50 -22.81 60.14
N GLU A 389 -16.03 -23.63 61.04
CA GLU A 389 -16.50 -23.17 62.36
C GLU A 389 -15.48 -23.57 63.44
N GLN A 390 -15.09 -22.61 64.29
CA GLN A 390 -14.13 -22.81 65.40
C GLN A 390 -14.53 -21.93 66.60
N ASP A 391 -14.73 -22.53 67.78
CA ASP A 391 -14.91 -21.85 69.07
C ASP A 391 -15.78 -20.56 69.01
N ASP A 392 -17.04 -20.69 68.58
CA ASP A 392 -18.03 -19.61 68.39
C ASP A 392 -17.67 -18.56 67.32
N LYS A 393 -16.80 -18.90 66.36
CA LYS A 393 -16.43 -18.05 65.22
C LYS A 393 -16.52 -18.81 63.91
N VAL A 394 -16.77 -18.04 62.84
CA VAL A 394 -16.74 -18.54 61.47
C VAL A 394 -15.47 -18.04 60.81
N VAL A 395 -14.64 -18.95 60.33
CA VAL A 395 -13.41 -18.67 59.59
C VAL A 395 -13.68 -18.86 58.12
N VAL A 396 -13.55 -17.79 57.35
CA VAL A 396 -13.64 -17.83 55.88
C VAL A 396 -12.24 -17.93 55.31
N HIS A 397 -11.95 -19.00 54.58
CA HIS A 397 -10.73 -19.17 53.82
C HIS A 397 -10.98 -18.84 52.36
N LEU A 398 -10.29 -17.83 51.85
CA LEU A 398 -10.31 -17.46 50.44
C LEU A 398 -8.98 -17.85 49.79
N ASN A 399 -9.03 -18.69 48.76
CA ASN A 399 -7.85 -19.15 48.03
C ASN A 399 -8.00 -18.90 46.52
N TYR A 400 -6.89 -18.52 45.88
CA TYR A 400 -6.80 -18.42 44.43
C TYR A 400 -5.96 -19.57 43.88
N ALA A 401 -6.54 -20.37 42.99
CA ALA A 401 -5.89 -21.54 42.38
C ALA A 401 -5.52 -21.35 40.90
N GLY A 402 -5.83 -20.19 40.32
CA GLY A 402 -5.59 -19.96 38.90
C GLY A 402 -4.13 -19.57 38.59
N GLN A 403 -3.79 -19.62 37.30
CA GLN A 403 -2.43 -19.34 36.81
C GLN A 403 -2.22 -17.89 36.38
N ILE A 404 -3.30 -17.11 36.24
CA ILE A 404 -3.25 -15.73 35.74
C ILE A 404 -3.38 -14.78 36.91
N PRO A 405 -2.38 -13.94 37.21
CA PRO A 405 -2.47 -13.05 38.34
C PRO A 405 -3.77 -12.23 38.33
N LEU A 406 -4.33 -12.01 39.52
CA LEU A 406 -5.52 -11.19 39.67
C LEU A 406 -5.17 -9.72 39.40
N ASP A 407 -6.12 -9.00 38.82
CA ASP A 407 -6.12 -7.54 38.73
C ASP A 407 -6.87 -6.96 39.94
N TYR A 408 -7.97 -7.61 40.33
CA TYR A 408 -8.80 -7.20 41.45
C TYR A 408 -9.70 -8.33 41.95
N TRP A 409 -9.94 -8.39 43.26
CA TRP A 409 -11.00 -9.22 43.84
C TRP A 409 -11.69 -8.50 45.00
N ARG A 410 -12.93 -8.90 45.28
CA ARG A 410 -13.72 -8.45 46.42
C ARG A 410 -14.62 -9.58 46.92
N LEU A 411 -14.62 -9.78 48.23
CA LEU A 411 -15.52 -10.67 48.95
C LEU A 411 -16.36 -9.84 49.92
N GLU A 412 -17.67 -9.86 49.73
CA GLU A 412 -18.64 -9.31 50.68
C GLU A 412 -19.36 -10.48 51.38
N ILE A 413 -19.45 -10.43 52.69
CA ILE A 413 -20.18 -11.41 53.50
C ILE A 413 -21.34 -10.70 54.19
N ARG A 414 -22.53 -11.27 54.11
CA ARG A 414 -23.77 -10.66 54.60
C ARG A 414 -24.55 -11.61 55.50
N ASP A 415 -25.32 -11.04 56.42
CA ASP A 415 -26.22 -11.78 57.30
C ASP A 415 -27.53 -12.18 56.58
N LYS A 416 -28.43 -12.84 57.31
CA LYS A 416 -29.74 -13.28 56.81
C LYS A 416 -30.69 -12.14 56.42
N GLU A 417 -30.49 -10.95 56.98
CA GLU A 417 -31.28 -9.74 56.75
C GLU A 417 -30.68 -8.89 55.61
N GLY A 418 -29.53 -9.31 55.06
CA GLY A 418 -28.79 -8.64 54.00
C GLY A 418 -27.81 -7.57 54.49
N GLY A 419 -27.60 -7.47 55.81
CA GLY A 419 -26.63 -6.57 56.42
C GLY A 419 -25.19 -7.00 56.11
N LEU A 420 -24.33 -6.05 55.76
CA LEU A 420 -22.91 -6.30 55.49
C LEU A 420 -22.19 -6.62 56.80
N ILE A 421 -21.64 -7.83 56.89
CA ILE A 421 -20.86 -8.30 58.04
C ILE A 421 -19.37 -7.97 57.82
N SER A 422 -18.86 -8.27 56.64
CA SER A 422 -17.44 -8.12 56.32
C SER A 422 -17.26 -7.84 54.82
N GLU A 423 -16.29 -6.99 54.51
CA GLU A 423 -15.84 -6.71 53.16
C GLU A 423 -14.32 -6.81 53.12
N SER A 424 -13.82 -7.60 52.19
CA SER A 424 -12.39 -7.77 51.94
C SER A 424 -12.13 -7.63 50.45
N SER A 425 -11.06 -6.96 50.08
CA SER A 425 -10.69 -6.77 48.67
C SER A 425 -9.17 -6.66 48.52
N GLY A 426 -8.67 -6.98 47.32
CA GLY A 426 -7.25 -6.87 47.01
C GLY A 426 -6.97 -6.91 45.52
N THR A 427 -5.74 -6.57 45.15
CA THR A 427 -5.22 -6.64 43.77
C THR A 427 -4.26 -7.80 43.55
N GLU A 428 -3.86 -8.49 44.63
CA GLU A 428 -3.00 -9.68 44.58
C GLU A 428 -3.81 -10.91 45.00
N ALA A 429 -3.34 -12.09 44.60
CA ALA A 429 -3.95 -13.35 45.00
C ALA A 429 -3.97 -13.47 46.53
N PRO A 430 -5.13 -13.75 47.17
CA PRO A 430 -5.17 -14.00 48.60
C PRO A 430 -4.48 -15.35 48.89
N GLU A 431 -3.30 -15.31 49.49
CA GLU A 431 -2.58 -16.51 49.96
C GLU A 431 -3.26 -17.06 51.22
N GLY A 432 -4.40 -17.74 51.05
CA GLY A 432 -5.13 -18.35 52.15
C GLY A 432 -5.64 -17.33 53.17
N LEU A 433 -6.29 -16.26 52.69
CA LEU A 433 -6.83 -15.22 53.57
C LEU A 433 -7.88 -15.83 54.51
N GLU A 434 -7.65 -15.69 55.81
CA GLU A 434 -8.57 -16.13 56.87
C GLU A 434 -9.30 -14.92 57.47
N LEU A 435 -10.63 -14.94 57.44
CA LEU A 435 -11.47 -13.91 58.07
C LEU A 435 -12.26 -14.53 59.21
N ALA A 436 -12.00 -14.09 60.44
CA ALA A 436 -12.74 -14.53 61.63
C ALA A 436 -13.95 -13.61 61.89
N LEU A 437 -15.15 -14.17 61.79
CA LEU A 437 -16.42 -13.48 62.08
C LEU A 437 -16.85 -13.77 63.53
N ALA A 438 -17.27 -12.74 64.27
CA ALA A 438 -17.72 -12.88 65.66
C ALA A 438 -19.03 -13.68 65.76
N ALA A 439 -19.26 -14.32 66.92
CA ALA A 439 -20.42 -15.19 67.19
C ALA A 439 -21.75 -14.59 66.71
N MET A 440 -22.39 -15.28 65.76
CA MET A 440 -23.61 -14.83 65.10
C MET A 440 -24.84 -15.54 65.68
N PRO A 441 -25.89 -14.80 66.11
CA PRO A 441 -27.07 -15.38 66.76
C PRO A 441 -27.96 -16.23 65.83
N SER A 442 -27.71 -16.24 64.52
CA SER A 442 -28.39 -17.13 63.58
C SER A 442 -27.46 -17.51 62.43
N GLY A 443 -26.58 -18.47 62.68
CA GLY A 443 -26.24 -19.65 61.83
C GLY A 443 -26.15 -19.59 60.30
N LYS A 444 -26.33 -18.44 59.64
CA LYS A 444 -26.72 -18.36 58.23
C LYS A 444 -26.13 -17.09 57.62
N ILE A 445 -25.19 -17.26 56.70
CA ILE A 445 -24.52 -16.18 55.98
C ILE A 445 -24.69 -16.34 54.46
N SER A 446 -24.63 -15.23 53.75
CA SER A 446 -24.52 -15.17 52.28
C SER A 446 -23.22 -14.47 51.89
N TYR A 447 -22.73 -14.69 50.68
CA TYR A 447 -21.56 -13.98 50.19
C TYR A 447 -21.63 -13.63 48.70
N HIS A 448 -20.99 -12.52 48.35
CA HIS A 448 -20.75 -12.06 46.98
C HIS A 448 -19.25 -12.00 46.74
N LEU A 449 -18.78 -12.80 45.79
CA LEU A 449 -17.40 -12.83 45.37
C LEU A 449 -17.30 -12.30 43.94
N TYR A 450 -16.49 -11.28 43.77
CA TYR A 450 -16.08 -10.75 42.49
C TYR A 450 -14.57 -10.94 42.34
N ALA A 451 -14.11 -11.42 41.20
CA ALA A 451 -12.70 -11.41 40.84
C ALA A 451 -12.53 -11.07 39.37
N GLN A 452 -11.45 -10.36 39.04
CA GLN A 452 -11.03 -10.07 37.69
C GLN A 452 -9.54 -10.37 37.58
N ASP A 453 -9.13 -11.11 36.56
CA ASP A 453 -7.72 -11.34 36.26
C ASP A 453 -7.09 -10.20 35.45
N MET A 454 -5.77 -10.22 35.28
CA MET A 454 -5.06 -9.23 34.47
C MET A 454 -5.48 -9.20 32.99
N LEU A 455 -6.05 -10.30 32.48
CA LEU A 455 -6.59 -10.39 31.12
C LEU A 455 -8.01 -9.82 31.00
N GLY A 456 -8.64 -9.51 32.13
CA GLY A 456 -9.99 -8.97 32.21
C GLY A 456 -11.08 -10.04 32.29
N ASN A 457 -10.73 -11.32 32.44
CA ASN A 457 -11.70 -12.38 32.70
C ASN A 457 -12.28 -12.19 34.09
N ARG A 458 -13.58 -12.45 34.24
CA ARG A 458 -14.32 -12.10 35.46
C ARG A 458 -15.00 -13.33 36.04
N LEU A 459 -14.95 -13.42 37.36
CA LEU A 459 -15.78 -14.31 38.16
C LEU A 459 -16.76 -13.45 38.95
N LEU A 460 -18.04 -13.78 38.86
CA LEU A 460 -19.06 -13.30 39.79
C LEU A 460 -19.76 -14.52 40.40
N ARG A 461 -19.57 -14.74 41.70
CA ARG A 461 -20.23 -15.81 42.45
C ARG A 461 -21.05 -15.20 43.56
N GLN A 462 -22.34 -15.48 43.56
CA GLN A 462 -23.27 -15.07 44.60
C GLN A 462 -23.88 -16.33 45.22
N VAL A 463 -23.74 -16.47 46.53
CA VAL A 463 -24.36 -17.55 47.29
C VAL A 463 -25.32 -16.90 48.28
N ASP A 464 -26.60 -16.85 47.89
CA ASP A 464 -27.70 -16.36 48.71
C ASP A 464 -28.29 -17.47 49.60
N ALA A 465 -27.97 -18.74 49.28
CA ALA A 465 -28.30 -19.86 50.12
C ALA A 465 -27.57 -19.66 51.45
N MET A 466 -28.35 -19.36 52.49
CA MET A 466 -27.88 -19.23 53.85
C MET A 466 -27.15 -20.51 54.25
N VAL A 467 -25.82 -20.51 54.12
CA VAL A 467 -25.00 -21.71 54.38
C VAL A 467 -25.08 -21.97 55.88
N PRO A 468 -25.56 -23.14 56.32
CA PRO A 468 -25.57 -23.47 57.73
C PRO A 468 -24.12 -23.42 58.25
N LEU A 469 -23.90 -22.67 59.33
CA LEU A 469 -22.70 -22.84 60.14
C LEU A 469 -22.70 -24.32 60.59
N ALA A 470 -21.62 -25.03 60.28
CA ALA A 470 -21.56 -26.47 60.38
C ALA A 470 -21.61 -26.93 61.85
N GLY A 471 -22.84 -27.04 62.36
CA GLY A 471 -23.17 -27.41 63.72
C GLY A 471 -24.45 -28.25 63.80
N GLU A 472 -24.71 -29.13 62.83
CA GLU A 472 -25.57 -30.29 63.04
C GLU A 472 -24.95 -31.49 62.31
N ALA A 473 -24.28 -32.35 63.08
CA ALA A 473 -23.96 -33.70 62.65
C ALA A 473 -25.28 -34.46 62.49
N SER A 474 -25.75 -34.63 61.26
CA SER A 474 -26.58 -35.77 60.89
C SER A 474 -25.73 -36.72 60.04
N ASP A 475 -25.47 -37.90 60.61
CA ASP A 475 -24.98 -39.09 59.91
C ASP A 475 -25.83 -39.34 58.66
N GLU A 476 -25.38 -38.84 57.51
CA GLU A 476 -25.61 -39.40 56.18
C GLU A 476 -24.62 -38.72 55.23
N GLY A 477 -23.41 -39.28 55.20
CA GLY A 477 -22.34 -38.82 54.33
C GLY A 477 -22.65 -39.10 52.86
N GLY A 478 -22.49 -38.06 52.05
CA GLY A 478 -22.20 -38.18 50.62
C GLY A 478 -23.42 -38.24 49.70
N ASP A 479 -24.02 -37.08 49.39
CA ASP A 479 -24.51 -36.80 48.02
C ASP A 479 -24.96 -35.34 47.78
N PHE A 480 -25.14 -34.51 48.82
CA PHE A 480 -25.75 -33.18 48.67
C PHE A 480 -24.95 -32.16 47.82
N LEU A 481 -23.64 -32.36 47.60
CA LEU A 481 -22.82 -31.48 46.75
C LEU A 481 -22.93 -31.80 45.25
N ALA A 482 -23.36 -33.02 44.88
CA ALA A 482 -23.51 -33.39 43.47
C ALA A 482 -24.88 -32.94 42.92
N GLU A 483 -25.93 -32.99 43.72
CA GLU A 483 -27.29 -32.63 43.30
C GLU A 483 -27.52 -31.12 43.20
N ALA A 484 -26.95 -30.32 44.11
CA ALA A 484 -27.03 -28.86 44.04
C ALA A 484 -26.26 -28.30 42.82
N VAL A 485 -25.09 -28.86 42.50
CA VAL A 485 -24.29 -28.48 41.32
C VAL A 485 -24.96 -28.93 40.01
N ALA A 486 -25.72 -30.03 40.02
CA ALA A 486 -26.47 -30.49 38.86
C ALA A 486 -27.73 -29.65 38.59
N GLU A 487 -28.47 -29.24 39.63
CA GLU A 487 -29.69 -28.45 39.48
C GLU A 487 -29.40 -26.98 39.07
N GLU A 488 -28.26 -26.43 39.51
CA GLU A 488 -27.79 -25.09 39.10
C GLU A 488 -27.31 -25.09 37.63
N ARG A 489 -26.63 -26.15 37.17
CA ARG A 489 -26.24 -26.32 35.75
C ARG A 489 -27.44 -26.35 34.81
N SER A 490 -28.57 -26.92 35.25
CA SER A 490 -29.82 -26.92 34.48
C SER A 490 -30.55 -25.57 34.48
N LYS A 491 -30.38 -24.73 35.51
CA LYS A 491 -31.00 -23.39 35.58
C LYS A 491 -30.16 -22.30 34.88
N VAL A 492 -28.84 -22.43 34.84
CA VAL A 492 -27.94 -21.51 34.10
C VAL A 492 -28.07 -21.68 32.58
N MET A 493 -28.27 -22.91 32.09
CA MET A 493 -28.56 -23.17 30.67
C MET A 493 -29.90 -22.56 30.19
N ALA A 494 -30.85 -22.30 31.10
CA ALA A 494 -32.16 -21.73 30.77
C ALA A 494 -32.21 -20.19 30.81
N ARG A 495 -31.17 -19.52 31.33
CA ARG A 495 -31.12 -18.05 31.47
C ARG A 495 -30.14 -17.35 30.52
N GLN A 496 -29.49 -18.09 29.62
CA GLN A 496 -28.55 -17.52 28.64
C GLN A 496 -29.21 -16.94 27.37
N VAL A 497 -30.52 -16.70 27.40
CA VAL A 497 -31.21 -15.92 26.38
C VAL A 497 -31.76 -14.67 27.07
N TRP A 498 -31.34 -13.50 26.59
CA TRP A 498 -31.71 -12.13 27.00
C TRP A 498 -30.90 -11.51 28.15
N THR A 499 -29.89 -10.72 27.79
CA THR A 499 -29.91 -9.25 27.96
C THR A 499 -28.75 -8.63 27.16
N GLU A 500 -29.06 -8.13 25.97
CA GLU A 500 -28.38 -6.99 25.36
C GLU A 500 -28.80 -5.71 26.12
N ASP A 501 -27.93 -4.70 26.01
CA ASP A 501 -28.03 -3.30 26.44
C ASP A 501 -27.18 -2.88 27.67
N PHE A 502 -26.27 -1.94 27.33
CA PHE A 502 -25.32 -1.10 28.09
C PHE A 502 -23.83 -1.49 28.09
#